data_AF-A0A9E4FDC9-F1
#
_entry.id   AF-A0A9E4FDC9-F1
#
_cell.length_a   1.000
_cell.length_b   1.000
_cell.length_c   1.000
_cell.angle_alpha   90.00
_cell.angle_beta   90.00
_cell.angle_gamma   90.00
#
_symmetry.space_group_name_H-M   'P 1'
#
loop_
_entity.id
_entity.type
_entity.pdbx_description
1 polymer ?
#
loop_
_entity_poly.entity_id
_entity_poly.type
_entity_poly.pdbx_seq_one_letter_code
_entity_poly.pdbx_strand_id
1 'polypeptide(L)'
;MHPYKHPRARTTAFGRHRLRVDGRFGSAGSPGIVCGRPRRREGASQDEAVGFSLIEIMVTLAIVAVVLALAVPVYQGYSVRAYRTQAQADLLRCAQGMERHAALTMGYGNAVDLDGDGRGDQSTGPVSQNLCKVASTHYRLSVRSADAANFVLRAEASGATSPVAADGAMELDAAGERRWDRNDDGDFGDDGERRWGA
;
A
#
# COMPACT_ATOMS: atom_id res chain seq x y z
N MET A 1 44.30 -18.16 26.75
CA MET A 1 44.40 -16.79 26.20
C MET A 1 45.10 -16.86 24.85
N HIS A 2 44.33 -16.73 23.76
CA HIS A 2 44.81 -16.72 22.38
C HIS A 2 44.08 -15.58 21.65
N PRO A 3 44.79 -14.57 21.12
CA PRO A 3 44.13 -13.49 20.39
C PRO A 3 43.84 -13.92 18.95
N TYR A 4 42.58 -13.93 18.56
CA TYR A 4 42.16 -14.13 17.17
C TYR A 4 42.25 -12.82 16.39
N LYS A 5 42.85 -12.93 15.19
CA LYS A 5 43.21 -11.87 14.26
C LYS A 5 42.01 -11.58 13.33
N HIS A 6 41.53 -10.33 13.29
CA HIS A 6 40.46 -9.91 12.39
C HIS A 6 40.92 -9.85 10.91
N PRO A 7 40.13 -10.36 9.94
CA PRO A 7 40.35 -10.07 8.53
C PRO A 7 39.66 -8.76 8.10
N ARG A 8 40.41 -7.89 7.40
CA ARG A 8 39.90 -6.63 6.82
C ARG A 8 39.12 -6.91 5.52
N ALA A 9 37.89 -6.42 5.44
CA ALA A 9 37.08 -6.44 4.22
C ALA A 9 37.64 -5.49 3.16
N ARG A 10 37.78 -5.99 1.93
CA ARG A 10 38.21 -5.23 0.75
C ARG A 10 37.00 -4.54 0.13
N THR A 11 36.97 -3.22 0.17
CA THR A 11 36.02 -2.40 -0.59
C THR A 11 36.43 -2.39 -2.07
N THR A 12 35.63 -3.01 -2.93
CA THR A 12 35.79 -2.93 -4.39
C THR A 12 35.30 -1.57 -4.90
N ALA A 13 36.20 -0.82 -5.53
CA ALA A 13 35.93 0.45 -6.18
C ALA A 13 35.11 0.25 -7.46
N PHE A 14 33.94 0.90 -7.54
CA PHE A 14 33.12 0.97 -8.75
C PHE A 14 33.70 2.04 -9.70
N GLY A 15 34.29 1.59 -10.80
CA GLY A 15 34.84 2.44 -11.86
C GLY A 15 33.73 3.10 -12.67
N ARG A 16 33.71 4.44 -12.69
CA ARG A 16 32.88 5.25 -13.59
C ARG A 16 33.63 5.48 -14.90
N HIS A 17 33.37 4.68 -15.92
CA HIS A 17 33.80 4.96 -17.29
C HIS A 17 32.91 6.06 -17.90
N ARG A 18 33.42 7.28 -17.98
CA ARG A 18 32.89 8.33 -18.86
C ARG A 18 33.61 8.22 -20.20
N LEU A 19 32.91 7.75 -21.24
CA LEU A 19 33.37 7.84 -22.62
C LEU A 19 33.26 9.30 -23.09
N ARG A 20 34.40 9.88 -23.41
CA ARG A 20 34.56 11.22 -23.99
C ARG A 20 34.58 11.06 -25.51
N VAL A 21 33.59 11.61 -26.19
CA VAL A 21 33.58 11.71 -27.65
C VAL A 21 34.29 13.01 -28.03
N ASP A 22 35.53 12.90 -28.51
CA ASP A 22 36.27 14.01 -29.11
C ASP A 22 35.89 14.10 -30.60
N GLY A 23 34.97 15.02 -30.93
CA GLY A 23 34.65 15.38 -32.31
C GLY A 23 35.45 16.60 -32.76
N ARG A 24 36.52 16.38 -33.53
CA ARG A 24 37.23 17.44 -34.28
C ARG A 24 36.34 17.94 -35.41
N PHE A 25 35.96 19.20 -35.36
CA PHE A 25 35.26 19.88 -36.45
C PHE A 25 36.29 20.55 -37.37
N GLY A 26 36.44 20.02 -38.59
CA GLY A 26 37.27 20.61 -39.64
C GLY A 26 36.56 21.81 -40.27
N SER A 27 37.25 22.95 -40.30
CA SER A 27 36.85 24.17 -41.00
C SER A 27 37.48 24.20 -42.39
N ALA A 28 36.64 24.38 -43.42
CA ALA A 28 37.09 24.71 -44.77
C ALA A 28 36.11 25.69 -45.44
N GLY A 29 36.55 26.94 -45.53
CA GLY A 29 36.53 27.81 -46.71
C GLY A 29 35.28 27.95 -47.61
N SER A 30 34.55 29.05 -47.40
CA SER A 30 34.30 30.17 -48.37
C SER A 30 33.42 29.92 -49.63
N PRO A 31 32.99 30.97 -50.38
CA PRO A 31 31.64 31.52 -50.29
C PRO A 31 30.86 31.48 -51.62
N GLY A 32 29.54 31.62 -51.55
CA GLY A 32 28.69 31.74 -52.73
C GLY A 32 27.34 32.34 -52.38
N ILE A 33 27.27 33.67 -52.34
CA ILE A 33 26.01 34.41 -52.31
C ILE A 33 25.34 34.22 -53.68
N VAL A 34 24.28 33.42 -53.72
CA VAL A 34 23.28 33.47 -54.80
C VAL A 34 22.04 34.09 -54.19
N CYS A 35 21.79 35.36 -54.52
CA CYS A 35 20.55 36.05 -54.22
C CYS A 35 19.44 35.49 -55.13
N GLY A 36 18.78 34.42 -54.69
CA GLY A 36 17.60 33.86 -55.35
C GLY A 36 16.34 34.62 -54.93
N ARG A 37 15.61 35.16 -55.92
CA ARG A 37 14.35 35.89 -55.76
C ARG A 37 13.33 35.12 -54.89
N PRO A 38 12.56 35.79 -54.01
CA PRO A 38 11.48 35.14 -53.29
C PRO A 38 10.37 34.75 -54.28
N ARG A 39 10.16 33.45 -54.50
CA ARG A 39 8.87 32.98 -55.02
C ARG A 39 7.87 33.04 -53.88
N ARG A 40 7.00 34.03 -53.94
CA ARG A 40 5.73 34.07 -53.20
C ARG A 40 4.97 32.78 -53.51
N ARG A 41 5.01 31.80 -52.60
CA ARG A 41 4.01 30.72 -52.55
C ARG A 41 2.86 31.25 -51.71
N GLU A 42 1.87 31.85 -52.38
CA GLU A 42 0.52 31.93 -51.84
C GLU A 42 -0.04 30.51 -51.75
N GLY A 43 -0.60 30.20 -50.58
CA GLY A 43 -1.06 28.86 -50.23
C GLY A 43 -0.44 28.36 -48.94
N ALA A 44 -0.40 29.20 -47.90
CA ALA A 44 -0.50 28.66 -46.55
C ALA A 44 -1.91 28.07 -46.45
N SER A 45 -2.04 26.75 -46.62
CA SER A 45 -3.13 26.03 -45.99
C SER A 45 -2.99 26.32 -44.50
N GLN A 46 -3.80 27.25 -44.00
CA GLN A 46 -4.03 27.33 -42.58
C GLN A 46 -4.65 25.98 -42.25
N ASP A 47 -3.88 25.08 -41.63
CA ASP A 47 -4.51 24.09 -40.78
C ASP A 47 -5.24 24.93 -39.73
N GLU A 48 -6.55 25.15 -39.95
CA GLU A 48 -7.41 25.76 -38.96
C GLU A 48 -7.22 24.93 -37.70
N ALA A 49 -6.65 25.55 -36.67
CA ALA A 49 -6.59 24.93 -35.36
C ALA A 49 -8.05 24.73 -34.90
N VAL A 50 -8.55 23.50 -35.05
CA VAL A 50 -9.87 23.12 -34.58
C VAL A 50 -9.83 23.15 -33.05
N GLY A 51 -10.38 24.22 -32.47
CA GLY A 51 -10.46 24.43 -31.03
C GLY A 51 -11.81 23.98 -30.46
N PHE A 52 -11.81 23.44 -29.25
CA PHE A 52 -13.03 23.13 -28.50
C PHE A 52 -13.74 24.41 -28.08
N SER A 53 -15.07 24.43 -28.18
CA SER A 53 -15.88 25.57 -27.73
C SER A 53 -16.04 25.56 -26.21
N LEU A 54 -16.20 26.76 -25.61
CA LEU A 54 -16.49 26.88 -24.18
C LEU A 54 -17.78 26.13 -23.80
N ILE A 55 -18.79 26.18 -24.65
CA ILE A 55 -20.06 25.46 -24.41
C ILE A 55 -19.87 23.95 -24.45
N GLU A 56 -18.93 23.46 -25.25
CA GLU A 56 -18.61 22.04 -25.36
C GLU A 56 -17.95 21.53 -24.06
N ILE A 57 -17.06 22.34 -23.48
CA ILE A 57 -16.49 22.07 -22.16
C ILE A 57 -17.55 22.15 -21.05
N MET A 58 -18.52 23.06 -21.14
CA MET A 58 -19.61 23.13 -20.15
C MET A 58 -20.50 21.88 -20.17
N VAL A 59 -20.91 21.43 -21.36
CA VAL A 59 -21.77 20.24 -21.49
C VAL A 59 -21.01 18.98 -21.08
N THR A 60 -19.75 18.83 -21.49
CA THR A 60 -18.93 17.67 -21.09
C THR A 60 -18.71 17.61 -19.58
N LEU A 61 -18.41 18.73 -18.92
CA LEU A 61 -18.30 18.78 -17.47
C LEU A 61 -19.62 18.46 -16.77
N ALA A 62 -20.75 18.93 -17.30
CA ALA A 62 -22.07 18.60 -16.75
C ALA A 62 -22.35 17.09 -16.79
N ILE A 63 -22.00 16.42 -17.89
CA ILE A 63 -22.14 14.95 -18.00
C ILE A 63 -21.20 14.24 -17.01
N VAL A 64 -19.94 14.67 -16.93
CA VAL A 64 -18.96 14.08 -15.99
C VAL A 64 -19.43 14.22 -14.54
N ALA A 65 -19.99 15.36 -14.15
CA ALA A 65 -20.51 15.58 -12.79
C ALA A 65 -21.62 14.58 -12.44
N VAL A 66 -22.55 14.32 -13.37
CA VAL A 66 -23.64 13.34 -13.16
C VAL A 66 -23.09 11.92 -12.99
N VAL A 67 -22.11 11.53 -13.81
CA VAL A 67 -21.49 10.20 -13.70
C VAL A 67 -20.73 10.05 -12.38
N LEU A 68 -19.94 11.07 -11.99
CA LEU A 68 -19.15 11.04 -10.76
C LEU A 68 -20.02 10.93 -9.50
N ALA A 69 -21.20 11.56 -9.49
CA ALA A 69 -22.12 11.49 -8.36
C ALA A 69 -22.54 10.04 -8.01
N LEU A 70 -22.63 9.15 -9.00
CA LEU A 70 -22.95 7.73 -8.80
C LEU A 70 -21.70 6.87 -8.69
N ALA A 71 -20.66 7.17 -9.46
CA ALA A 71 -19.46 6.35 -9.54
C ALA A 71 -18.65 6.34 -8.23
N VAL A 72 -18.53 7.50 -7.58
CA VAL A 72 -17.72 7.66 -6.35
C VAL A 72 -18.21 6.78 -5.19
N PRO A 73 -19.48 6.85 -4.74
CA PRO A 73 -19.93 6.04 -3.60
C PRO A 73 -19.86 4.53 -3.89
N VAL A 74 -20.12 4.15 -5.14
CA VAL A 74 -20.05 2.76 -5.58
C VAL A 74 -18.60 2.24 -5.48
N TYR A 75 -17.63 2.99 -6.02
CA TYR A 75 -16.22 2.60 -5.95
C TYR A 75 -15.70 2.53 -4.51
N GLN A 76 -16.08 3.50 -3.66
CA GLN A 76 -15.72 3.51 -2.24
C GLN A 76 -16.25 2.26 -1.51
N GLY A 77 -17.49 1.84 -1.79
CA GLY A 77 -18.04 0.61 -1.22
C GLY A 77 -17.29 -0.66 -1.64
N TYR A 78 -16.80 -0.72 -2.88
CA TYR A 78 -15.98 -1.84 -3.35
C TYR A 78 -14.59 -1.87 -2.69
N SER A 79 -13.93 -0.72 -2.56
CA SER A 79 -12.59 -0.65 -1.95
C SER A 79 -12.64 -1.03 -0.47
N VAL A 80 -13.63 -0.56 0.29
CA VAL A 80 -13.83 -0.93 1.71
C VAL A 80 -13.96 -2.45 1.87
N ARG A 81 -14.80 -3.09 1.04
CA ARG A 81 -14.94 -4.57 1.07
C ARG A 81 -13.62 -5.25 0.76
N ALA A 82 -12.86 -4.77 -0.23
CA ALA A 82 -11.55 -5.33 -0.55
C ALA A 82 -10.57 -5.21 0.62
N TYR A 83 -10.49 -4.05 1.26
CA TYR A 83 -9.65 -3.84 2.46
C TYR A 83 -10.07 -4.74 3.62
N ARG A 84 -11.38 -4.96 3.80
CA ARG A 84 -11.89 -5.88 4.82
C ARG A 84 -11.47 -7.31 4.55
N THR A 85 -11.64 -7.80 3.32
CA THR A 85 -11.20 -9.16 2.95
C THR A 85 -9.70 -9.35 3.13
N GLN A 86 -8.90 -8.32 2.86
CA GLN A 86 -7.46 -8.34 3.10
C GLN A 86 -7.15 -8.44 4.60
N ALA A 87 -7.84 -7.66 5.45
CA ALA A 87 -7.67 -7.73 6.90
C ALA A 87 -8.07 -9.11 7.47
N GLN A 88 -9.15 -9.70 6.97
CA GLN A 88 -9.56 -11.07 7.32
C GLN A 88 -8.49 -12.10 6.95
N ALA A 89 -7.90 -11.98 5.76
CA ALA A 89 -6.79 -12.83 5.34
C ALA A 89 -5.56 -12.66 6.23
N ASP A 90 -5.24 -11.43 6.63
CA ASP A 90 -4.14 -11.14 7.55
C ASP A 90 -4.41 -11.70 8.96
N LEU A 91 -5.63 -11.58 9.49
CA LEU A 91 -6.02 -12.21 10.76
C LEU A 91 -5.79 -13.73 10.73
N LEU A 92 -6.17 -14.40 9.63
CA LEU A 92 -5.93 -15.83 9.46
C LEU A 92 -4.43 -16.18 9.39
N ARG A 93 -3.62 -15.36 8.70
CA ARG A 93 -2.15 -15.53 8.68
C ARG A 93 -1.54 -15.35 10.06
N CYS A 94 -2.06 -14.41 10.84
CA CYS A 94 -1.60 -14.15 12.20
C CYS A 94 -2.03 -15.25 13.17
N ALA A 95 -3.23 -15.80 13.03
CA ALA A 95 -3.64 -16.98 13.79
C ALA A 95 -2.70 -18.17 13.55
N GLN A 96 -2.33 -18.43 12.29
CA GLN A 96 -1.31 -19.44 11.98
C GLN A 96 0.06 -19.10 12.60
N GLY A 97 0.40 -17.82 12.73
CA GLY A 97 1.58 -17.35 13.47
C GLY A 97 1.50 -17.67 14.95
N MET A 98 0.34 -17.45 15.57
CA MET A 98 0.08 -17.78 16.97
C MET A 98 0.26 -19.28 17.22
N GLU A 99 -0.21 -20.15 16.30
CA GLU A 99 0.00 -21.60 16.41
C GLU A 99 1.49 -21.98 16.32
N ARG A 100 2.25 -21.35 15.42
CA ARG A 100 3.70 -21.58 15.33
C ARG A 100 4.42 -21.12 16.60
N HIS A 101 4.00 -19.99 17.17
CA HIS A 101 4.54 -19.49 18.44
C HIS A 101 4.27 -20.49 19.56
N ALA A 102 3.02 -20.94 19.71
CA ALA A 102 2.63 -21.91 20.73
C ALA A 102 3.36 -23.25 20.60
N ALA A 103 3.67 -23.68 19.38
CA ALA A 103 4.50 -24.88 19.16
C ALA A 103 5.93 -24.77 19.72
N LEU A 104 6.45 -23.55 19.90
CA LEU A 104 7.81 -23.29 20.42
C LEU A 104 7.81 -22.94 21.91
N THR A 105 6.79 -22.23 22.38
CA THR A 105 6.72 -21.65 23.74
C THR A 105 5.73 -22.35 24.66
N MET A 106 4.99 -23.34 24.15
CA MET A 106 3.95 -24.10 24.87
C MET A 106 2.75 -23.24 25.32
N GLY A 107 2.52 -22.11 24.65
CA GLY A 107 1.37 -21.23 24.88
C GLY A 107 1.36 -20.01 23.95
N TYR A 108 0.30 -19.21 24.00
CA TYR A 108 0.15 -18.03 23.13
C TYR A 108 0.69 -16.73 23.75
N GLY A 109 0.99 -16.72 25.05
CA GLY A 109 1.53 -15.56 25.74
C GLY A 109 2.89 -15.11 25.19
N ASN A 110 3.22 -13.83 25.42
CA ASN A 110 4.47 -13.22 24.98
C ASN A 110 4.72 -13.40 23.47
N ALA A 111 3.68 -13.25 22.64
CA ALA A 111 3.77 -13.36 21.17
C ALA A 111 3.98 -12.02 20.47
N VAL A 112 3.70 -10.91 21.17
CA VAL A 112 3.97 -9.54 20.70
C VAL A 112 5.41 -9.19 21.04
N ASP A 113 6.08 -8.50 20.11
CA ASP A 113 7.47 -8.05 20.19
C ASP A 113 7.47 -6.54 19.93
N LEU A 114 7.60 -5.74 21.00
CA LEU A 114 7.55 -4.28 20.91
C LEU A 114 8.89 -3.62 20.60
N ASP A 115 10.01 -4.27 20.94
CA ASP A 115 11.36 -3.71 20.75
C ASP A 115 12.01 -4.13 19.42
N GLY A 116 11.40 -5.10 18.73
CA GLY A 116 11.81 -5.57 17.41
C GLY A 116 13.04 -6.47 17.44
N ASP A 117 13.39 -7.06 18.60
CA ASP A 117 14.59 -7.90 18.75
C ASP A 117 14.42 -9.32 18.18
N GLY A 118 13.20 -9.69 17.75
CA GLY A 118 12.90 -11.04 17.26
C GLY A 118 12.26 -11.96 18.30
N ARG A 119 12.08 -11.51 19.54
CA ARG A 119 11.49 -12.28 20.63
C ARG A 119 10.23 -11.60 21.12
N GLY A 120 9.21 -12.40 21.40
CA GLY A 120 8.01 -11.85 22.00
C GLY A 120 8.19 -11.58 23.50
N ASP A 121 7.77 -10.39 23.92
CA ASP A 121 7.91 -9.84 25.26
C ASP A 121 6.56 -9.54 25.93
N GLN A 122 5.46 -9.49 25.16
CA GLN A 122 4.12 -9.16 25.65
C GLN A 122 3.01 -10.04 25.08
N SER A 123 1.94 -10.18 25.85
CA SER A 123 0.74 -10.93 25.45
C SER A 123 -0.34 -10.09 24.77
N THR A 124 -0.18 -8.76 24.76
CA THR A 124 -1.15 -7.81 24.21
C THR A 124 -0.39 -6.68 23.53
N GLY A 125 -0.88 -6.22 22.38
CA GLY A 125 -0.26 -5.12 21.64
C GLY A 125 -0.36 -5.27 20.13
N PRO A 126 0.26 -4.37 19.35
CA PRO A 126 0.32 -4.48 17.90
C PRO A 126 1.00 -5.79 17.49
N VAL A 127 0.51 -6.40 16.40
CA VAL A 127 1.13 -7.59 15.84
C VAL A 127 2.55 -7.26 15.32
N SER A 128 3.54 -8.06 15.74
CA SER A 128 4.92 -7.97 15.23
C SER A 128 5.10 -8.71 13.90
N GLN A 129 6.05 -8.25 13.07
CA GLN A 129 6.40 -8.89 11.80
C GLN A 129 6.91 -10.33 11.96
N ASN A 130 7.45 -10.66 13.13
CA ASN A 130 7.94 -12.00 13.46
C ASN A 130 6.80 -13.01 13.64
N LEU A 131 5.64 -12.54 14.12
CA LEU A 131 4.44 -13.37 14.26
C LEU A 131 3.80 -13.62 12.89
N CYS A 132 3.55 -12.54 12.15
CA CYS A 132 2.99 -12.58 10.80
C CYS A 132 3.28 -11.27 10.05
N LYS A 133 3.36 -11.37 8.72
CA LYS A 133 3.42 -10.20 7.85
C LYS A 133 2.01 -9.71 7.55
N VAL A 134 1.69 -8.51 8.06
CA VAL A 134 0.44 -7.80 7.74
C VAL A 134 0.61 -7.09 6.41
N ALA A 135 -0.34 -7.28 5.50
CA ALA A 135 -0.35 -6.65 4.18
C ALA A 135 -1.38 -5.52 4.07
N SER A 136 -2.36 -5.47 4.99
CA SER A 136 -3.34 -4.39 5.07
C SER A 136 -2.72 -3.06 5.51
N THR A 137 -3.07 -1.98 4.81
CA THR A 137 -2.68 -0.60 5.13
C THR A 137 -3.78 0.19 5.82
N HIS A 138 -5.03 -0.26 5.69
CA HIS A 138 -6.22 0.42 6.20
C HIS A 138 -6.70 -0.15 7.54
N TYR A 139 -6.21 -1.34 7.89
CA TYR A 139 -6.46 -1.98 9.17
C TYR A 139 -5.16 -2.14 9.95
N ARG A 140 -5.22 -1.83 11.24
CA ARG A 140 -4.17 -2.16 12.21
C ARG A 140 -4.57 -3.43 12.94
N LEU A 141 -3.66 -4.41 12.95
CA LEU A 141 -3.87 -5.68 13.64
C LEU A 141 -3.17 -5.65 15.01
N SER A 142 -3.83 -6.20 16.01
CA SER A 142 -3.33 -6.31 17.37
C SER A 142 -3.72 -7.64 18.01
N VAL A 143 -2.88 -8.12 18.92
CA VAL A 143 -3.24 -9.17 19.88
C VAL A 143 -3.95 -8.47 21.04
N ARG A 144 -5.23 -8.77 21.26
CA ARG A 144 -6.02 -8.21 22.37
C ARG A 144 -5.73 -8.91 23.68
N SER A 145 -5.63 -10.23 23.62
CA SER A 145 -5.26 -11.09 24.74
C SER A 145 -4.56 -12.32 24.22
N ALA A 146 -3.60 -12.84 24.97
CA ALA A 146 -3.00 -14.13 24.74
C ALA A 146 -2.54 -14.75 26.07
N ASP A 147 -2.92 -16.00 26.31
CA ASP A 147 -2.56 -16.76 27.50
C ASP A 147 -2.00 -18.15 27.11
N ALA A 148 -2.00 -19.11 28.03
CA ALA A 148 -1.46 -20.44 27.74
C ALA A 148 -2.31 -21.25 26.74
N ALA A 149 -3.60 -20.94 26.60
CA ALA A 149 -4.56 -21.75 25.85
C ALA A 149 -5.39 -20.95 24.83
N ASN A 150 -5.51 -19.64 24.98
CA ASN A 150 -6.36 -18.80 24.15
C ASN A 150 -5.62 -17.56 23.66
N PHE A 151 -6.12 -17.01 22.55
CA PHE A 151 -5.78 -15.68 22.08
C PHE A 151 -6.99 -15.03 21.42
N VAL A 152 -6.96 -13.71 21.32
CA VAL A 152 -7.88 -12.91 20.51
C VAL A 152 -7.06 -11.95 19.67
N LEU A 153 -7.17 -12.07 18.35
CA LEU A 153 -6.63 -11.13 17.37
C LEU A 153 -7.73 -10.15 16.98
N ARG A 154 -7.41 -8.86 16.90
CA ARG A 154 -8.33 -7.80 16.45
C ARG A 154 -7.72 -7.02 15.29
N ALA A 155 -8.52 -6.79 14.26
CA ALA A 155 -8.28 -5.80 13.23
C ALA A 155 -9.22 -4.61 13.42
N GLU A 156 -8.67 -3.41 13.49
CA GLU A 156 -9.41 -2.16 13.65
C GLU A 156 -8.92 -1.14 12.61
N ALA A 157 -9.71 -0.11 12.31
CA ALA A 157 -9.29 0.92 11.36
C ALA A 157 -7.94 1.54 11.76
N SER A 158 -7.06 1.81 10.77
CA SER A 158 -5.74 2.39 11.03
C SER A 158 -5.80 3.85 11.52
N GLY A 159 -6.95 4.50 11.41
CA GLY A 159 -7.22 5.83 11.96
C GLY A 159 -8.56 6.40 11.47
N ALA A 160 -8.98 7.51 12.08
CA ALA A 160 -10.27 8.16 11.80
C ALA A 160 -10.42 8.71 10.37
N THR A 161 -9.32 8.90 9.63
CA THR A 161 -9.32 9.34 8.24
C THR A 161 -9.30 8.19 7.23
N SER A 162 -9.23 6.94 7.72
CA SER A 162 -9.22 5.77 6.85
C SER A 162 -10.59 5.59 6.18
N PRO A 163 -10.66 5.14 4.91
CA PRO A 163 -11.93 4.79 4.26
C PRO A 163 -12.75 3.73 5.02
N VAL A 164 -12.11 2.98 5.92
CA VAL A 164 -12.74 1.93 6.75
C VAL A 164 -13.01 2.39 8.19
N ALA A 165 -12.97 3.71 8.47
CA ALA A 165 -13.11 4.22 9.84
C ALA A 165 -14.44 3.84 10.52
N ALA A 166 -15.52 3.67 9.75
CA ALA A 166 -16.83 3.22 10.24
C ALA A 166 -17.13 1.77 9.84
N ASP A 167 -16.10 0.99 9.48
CA ASP A 167 -16.27 -0.41 9.07
C ASP A 167 -16.25 -1.37 10.27
N GLY A 168 -16.01 -0.85 11.48
CA GLY A 168 -15.98 -1.57 12.74
C GLY A 168 -14.82 -2.56 12.90
N ALA A 169 -14.72 -3.16 14.08
CA ALA A 169 -13.63 -4.06 14.43
C ALA A 169 -13.93 -5.52 14.06
N MET A 170 -12.92 -6.26 13.59
CA MET A 170 -13.02 -7.69 13.33
C MET A 170 -12.13 -8.48 14.29
N GLU A 171 -12.64 -9.58 14.82
CA GLU A 171 -11.90 -10.46 15.72
C GLU A 171 -11.83 -11.90 15.20
N LEU A 172 -10.74 -12.57 15.58
CA LEU A 172 -10.52 -14.00 15.43
C LEU A 172 -9.88 -14.54 16.71
N ASP A 173 -10.46 -15.61 17.27
CA ASP A 173 -9.91 -16.28 18.44
C ASP A 173 -9.21 -17.62 18.12
N ALA A 174 -8.66 -18.25 19.15
CA ALA A 174 -7.99 -19.55 19.07
C ALA A 174 -8.92 -20.71 18.68
N ALA A 175 -10.23 -20.61 18.95
CA ALA A 175 -11.22 -21.59 18.56
C ALA A 175 -11.66 -21.42 17.09
N GLY A 176 -11.21 -20.36 16.42
CA GLY A 176 -11.61 -19.99 15.07
C GLY A 176 -12.95 -19.26 15.01
N GLU A 177 -13.47 -18.78 16.15
CA GLU A 177 -14.64 -17.92 16.21
C GLU A 177 -14.30 -16.58 15.55
N ARG A 178 -15.20 -16.12 14.68
CA ARG A 178 -15.02 -14.91 13.87
C ARG A 178 -16.08 -13.92 14.27
N ARG A 179 -15.68 -12.72 14.65
CA ARG A 179 -16.62 -11.65 14.99
C ARG A 179 -16.33 -10.40 14.17
N TRP A 180 -17.38 -9.67 13.85
CA TRP A 180 -17.30 -8.39 13.17
C TRP A 180 -18.38 -7.46 13.73
N ASP A 181 -17.93 -6.51 14.53
CA ASP A 181 -18.69 -5.35 14.99
C ASP A 181 -18.98 -4.53 13.73
N ARG A 182 -20.22 -4.59 13.25
CA ARG A 182 -20.61 -4.14 11.92
C ARG A 182 -21.19 -2.73 11.96
N ASN A 183 -21.72 -2.36 13.13
CA ASN A 183 -22.29 -1.05 13.40
C ASN A 183 -21.27 -0.11 14.09
N ASP A 184 -20.07 -0.61 14.43
CA ASP A 184 -18.97 0.09 15.10
C ASP A 184 -19.38 0.66 16.47
N ASP A 185 -20.17 -0.10 17.22
CA ASP A 185 -20.64 0.30 18.56
C ASP A 185 -19.77 -0.24 19.71
N GLY A 186 -18.78 -1.08 19.39
CA GLY A 186 -17.83 -1.66 20.33
C GLY A 186 -18.32 -2.95 21.00
N ASP A 187 -19.52 -3.42 20.65
CA ASP A 187 -20.03 -4.73 21.02
C ASP A 187 -19.97 -5.71 19.83
N PHE A 188 -20.11 -7.00 20.14
CA PHE A 188 -20.11 -8.08 19.15
C PHE A 188 -21.28 -9.04 19.39
N GLY A 189 -22.24 -8.59 20.21
CA GLY A 189 -23.33 -9.40 20.74
C GLY A 189 -24.50 -9.52 19.77
N ASP A 190 -24.57 -8.59 18.82
CA ASP A 190 -25.68 -8.36 17.93
C ASP A 190 -25.90 -9.42 16.85
N ASP A 191 -27.13 -9.43 16.33
CA ASP A 191 -27.55 -10.34 15.28
C ASP A 191 -26.75 -10.08 13.99
N GLY A 192 -25.96 -11.10 13.62
CA GLY A 192 -25.13 -11.07 12.42
C GLY A 192 -23.65 -10.74 12.69
N GLU A 193 -23.26 -10.38 13.90
CA GLU A 193 -21.88 -9.98 14.21
C GLU A 193 -20.97 -11.13 14.61
N ARG A 194 -21.53 -12.32 14.84
CA ARG A 194 -20.78 -13.56 15.14
C ARG A 194 -20.20 -14.25 13.91
N ARG A 195 -20.05 -13.53 12.80
CA ARG A 195 -19.40 -13.99 11.56
C ARG A 195 -18.96 -12.82 10.70
N TRP A 196 -17.89 -13.03 9.95
CA TRP A 196 -17.33 -12.05 9.02
C TRP A 196 -18.16 -11.80 7.74
N GLY A 197 -19.05 -12.72 7.36
CA GLY A 197 -19.87 -12.61 6.17
C GLY A 197 -21.35 -12.70 6.52
N ALA A 198 -22.11 -11.65 6.23
CA ALA A 198 -23.56 -11.74 6.06
C ALA A 198 -23.89 -11.56 4.59
#